data_AF-A0AAX3WBE1-F1
#
_entry.id   AF-A0AAX3WBE1-F1
#
_cell.length_a   1.000
_cell.length_b   1.000
_cell.length_c   1.000
_cell.angle_alpha   90.00
_cell.angle_beta   90.00
_cell.angle_gamma   90.00
#
_symmetry.space_group_name_H-M   'P 1'
#
loop_
_entity.id
_entity.type
_entity.pdbx_description
1 polymer ?
#
loop_
_entity_poly.entity_id
_entity_poly.type
_entity_poly.pdbx_seq_one_letter_code
_entity_poly.pdbx_strand_id
1 'polypeptide(L)'
;MTHALMLPALAADGDRVPFHADPVLAAIERHSESWAVVQVTRPGADSERADNEMQAALMVLLGTACATRAGAFCLIQHLRWWLAEEAPNAGAYGDAWPIARAREADLSKFLGVERIDRRPLVLPSGRMLAPVAEQRPAPIRTGSILATAGEALSALIIVAGGACLTGFASLL
;
A
#
# COMPACT_ATOMS: atom_id res chain seq x y z
N MET A 1 39.84 3.88 34.25
CA MET A 1 39.52 4.44 32.92
C MET A 1 38.39 3.62 32.34
N THR A 2 37.16 4.08 32.55
CA THR A 2 35.92 3.35 32.26
C THR A 2 35.40 3.83 30.92
N HIS A 3 35.50 3.01 29.88
CA HIS A 3 34.92 3.32 28.57
C HIS A 3 33.41 3.10 28.63
N ALA A 4 32.67 4.19 28.82
CA ALA A 4 31.24 4.23 28.55
C ALA A 4 31.04 4.15 27.04
N LEU A 5 30.55 3.01 26.56
CA LEU A 5 29.99 2.86 25.21
C LEU A 5 28.68 3.64 25.18
N MET A 6 28.70 4.84 24.59
CA MET A 6 27.47 5.53 24.19
C MET A 6 26.85 4.77 23.02
N LEU A 7 25.73 4.11 23.27
CA LEU A 7 24.84 3.61 22.23
C LEU A 7 24.15 4.82 21.55
N PRO A 8 23.96 4.80 20.22
CA PRO A 8 23.21 5.85 19.53
C PRO A 8 21.76 5.80 19.99
N ALA A 9 21.21 6.98 20.32
CA ALA A 9 19.81 7.17 20.60
C ALA A 9 18.98 6.76 19.37
N LEU A 10 18.36 5.58 19.45
CA LEU A 10 17.29 5.18 18.54
C LEU A 10 16.13 6.15 18.75
N ALA A 11 15.79 6.88 17.69
CA ALA A 11 14.63 7.74 17.65
C ALA A 11 13.38 6.96 18.09
N ALA A 12 12.53 7.63 18.87
CA ALA A 12 11.33 7.09 19.49
C ALA A 12 10.22 6.80 18.48
N ASP A 13 10.36 5.71 17.72
CA ASP A 13 9.26 4.99 17.05
C ASP A 13 9.49 3.48 17.19
N GLY A 14 9.79 3.05 18.43
CA GLY A 14 10.39 1.75 18.75
C GLY A 14 9.44 0.68 19.29
N ASP A 15 8.13 0.90 19.33
CA ASP A 15 7.21 0.01 20.07
C ASP A 15 6.32 -0.90 19.21
N ARG A 16 6.42 -0.80 17.88
CA ARG A 16 5.95 -1.87 16.99
C ARG A 16 7.14 -2.68 16.52
N VAL A 17 7.54 -3.67 17.31
CA VAL A 17 8.34 -4.78 16.79
C VAL A 17 7.40 -5.57 15.86
N PRO A 18 7.58 -5.52 14.54
CA PRO A 18 6.72 -6.29 13.66
C PRO A 18 7.06 -7.76 13.89
N PHE A 19 6.16 -8.53 14.50
CA PHE A 19 6.31 -9.97 14.73
C PHE A 19 6.24 -10.79 13.43
N HIS A 20 6.43 -10.15 12.28
CA HIS A 20 6.48 -10.85 11.01
C HIS A 20 7.85 -11.51 10.89
N ALA A 21 7.85 -12.84 10.75
CA ALA A 21 9.03 -13.59 10.39
C ALA A 21 9.67 -13.11 9.07
N ASP A 22 8.91 -12.37 8.25
CA ASP A 22 9.38 -11.73 7.02
C ASP A 22 9.27 -10.20 7.12
N PRO A 23 10.40 -9.46 7.12
CA PRO A 23 10.38 -8.00 7.28
C PRO A 23 9.61 -7.28 6.16
N VAL A 24 9.43 -7.91 5.00
CA VAL A 24 8.66 -7.32 3.89
C VAL A 24 7.19 -7.12 4.25
N LEU A 25 6.62 -7.94 5.13
CA LEU A 25 5.21 -7.82 5.52
C LEU A 25 4.98 -6.55 6.34
N ALA A 26 5.91 -6.21 7.23
CA ALA A 26 5.88 -4.97 7.99
C ALA A 26 6.01 -3.74 7.07
N ALA A 27 6.88 -3.84 6.05
CA ALA A 27 7.04 -2.77 5.07
C ALA A 27 5.78 -2.58 4.20
N ILE A 28 5.11 -3.68 3.83
CA ILE A 28 3.82 -3.64 3.11
C ILE A 28 2.76 -2.95 3.96
N GLU A 29 2.65 -3.31 5.23
CA GLU A 29 1.69 -2.71 6.16
C GLU A 29 1.95 -1.21 6.30
N ARG A 30 3.20 -0.81 6.60
CA ARG A 30 3.56 0.62 6.74
C ARG A 30 3.26 1.42 5.47
N HIS A 31 3.59 0.89 4.30
CA HIS A 31 3.26 1.55 3.04
C HIS A 31 1.74 1.68 2.86
N SER A 32 0.97 0.62 3.14
CA SER A 32 -0.49 0.63 3.01
C SER A 32 -1.14 1.64 3.96
N GLU A 33 -0.68 1.72 5.20
CA GLU A 33 -1.12 2.71 6.18
C GLU A 33 -0.83 4.13 5.69
N SER A 34 0.41 4.41 5.27
CA SER A 34 0.80 5.74 4.77
C SER A 34 0.02 6.16 3.51
N TRP A 35 -0.25 5.23 2.61
CA TRP A 35 -1.08 5.47 1.43
C TRP A 35 -2.52 5.80 1.83
N ALA A 36 -3.10 5.08 2.80
CA ALA A 36 -4.44 5.35 3.29
C ALA A 36 -4.56 6.75 3.93
N VAL A 37 -3.54 7.20 4.67
CA VAL A 37 -3.47 8.56 5.22
C VAL A 37 -3.50 9.61 4.11
N VAL A 38 -2.74 9.42 3.03
CA VAL A 38 -2.75 10.31 1.86
C VAL A 38 -4.16 10.42 1.26
N GLN A 39 -4.91 9.32 1.19
CA GLN A 39 -6.26 9.34 0.60
C GLN A 39 -7.28 10.19 1.37
N VAL A 40 -7.10 10.36 2.68
CA VAL A 40 -8.05 11.09 3.54
C VAL A 40 -7.55 12.49 3.93
N THR A 41 -6.27 12.79 3.71
CA THR A 41 -5.68 14.07 4.11
C THR A 41 -6.12 15.20 3.18
N ARG A 42 -6.53 16.33 3.76
CA ARG A 42 -6.96 17.51 3.00
C ARG A 42 -5.73 18.28 2.46
N PRO A 43 -5.87 18.99 1.32
CA PRO A 43 -4.78 19.82 0.79
C PRO A 43 -4.27 20.84 1.81
N GLY A 44 -2.95 20.89 2.00
CA GLY A 44 -2.26 21.80 2.92
C GLY A 44 -0.90 21.26 3.36
N ALA A 45 -0.32 21.83 4.42
CA ALA A 45 0.97 21.38 4.95
C ALA A 45 0.94 19.90 5.39
N ASP A 46 -0.20 19.44 5.92
CA ASP A 46 -0.36 18.04 6.35
C ASP A 46 -0.41 17.07 5.15
N SER A 47 -0.93 17.49 3.99
CA SER A 47 -0.89 16.63 2.79
C SER A 47 0.52 16.46 2.25
N GLU A 48 1.35 17.52 2.26
CA GLU A 48 2.76 17.40 1.86
C GLU A 48 3.52 16.45 2.80
N ARG A 49 3.24 16.51 4.10
CA ARG A 49 3.82 15.59 5.08
C ARG A 49 3.39 14.14 4.84
N ALA A 50 2.09 13.91 4.60
CA ALA A 50 1.55 12.59 4.31
C ALA A 50 2.16 11.99 3.03
N ASP A 51 2.27 12.79 1.96
CA ASP A 51 2.91 12.37 0.71
C ASP A 51 4.38 12.01 0.91
N ASN A 52 5.13 12.84 1.65
CA ASN A 52 6.54 12.56 1.97
C ASN A 52 6.69 11.27 2.78
N GLU A 53 5.81 11.03 3.75
CA GLU A 53 5.83 9.81 4.56
C GLU A 53 5.46 8.57 3.73
N MET A 54 4.45 8.67 2.86
CA MET A 54 4.11 7.60 1.92
C MET A 54 5.27 7.29 0.97
N GLN A 55 5.92 8.31 0.43
CA GLN A 55 7.07 8.14 -0.46
C GLN A 55 8.26 7.50 0.27
N ALA A 56 8.52 7.90 1.52
CA ALA A 56 9.54 7.27 2.34
C ALA A 56 9.21 5.79 2.61
N ALA A 57 7.96 5.48 2.98
CA ALA A 57 7.51 4.11 3.18
C ALA A 57 7.62 3.26 1.90
N LEU A 58 7.34 3.83 0.72
CA LEU A 58 7.50 3.16 -0.57
C LEU A 58 8.97 2.81 -0.83
N MET A 59 9.89 3.74 -0.63
CA MET A 59 11.33 3.46 -0.82
C MET A 59 11.84 2.38 0.13
N VAL A 60 11.40 2.39 1.38
CA VAL A 60 11.68 1.32 2.35
C VAL A 60 11.12 -0.01 1.87
N LEU A 61 9.85 -0.06 1.45
CA LEU A 61 9.21 -1.25 0.89
C LEU A 61 10.01 -1.80 -0.31
N LEU A 62 10.43 -0.94 -1.24
CA LEU A 62 11.20 -1.30 -2.43
C LEU A 62 12.64 -1.74 -2.13
N GLY A 63 13.20 -1.40 -0.97
CA GLY A 63 14.50 -1.89 -0.51
C GLY A 63 14.44 -3.12 0.40
N THR A 64 13.29 -3.41 1.01
CA THR A 64 13.17 -4.46 2.05
C THR A 64 13.23 -5.85 1.44
N ALA A 65 14.17 -6.69 1.88
CA ALA A 65 14.30 -8.07 1.40
C ALA A 65 13.13 -8.97 1.83
N CYS A 66 12.77 -9.95 1.00
CA CYS A 66 11.82 -10.99 1.37
C CYS A 66 12.57 -12.16 2.03
N ALA A 67 12.31 -12.44 3.30
CA ALA A 67 12.92 -13.58 4.00
C ALA A 67 12.27 -14.92 3.62
N THR A 68 11.06 -14.88 3.06
CA THR A 68 10.26 -16.07 2.74
C THR A 68 9.64 -16.00 1.36
N ARG A 69 9.31 -17.18 0.82
CA ARG A 69 8.54 -17.30 -0.44
C ARG A 69 7.14 -16.68 -0.33
N ALA A 70 6.53 -16.78 0.84
CA ALA A 70 5.22 -16.19 1.11
C ALA A 70 5.27 -14.66 1.09
N GLY A 71 6.27 -14.05 1.75
CA GLY A 71 6.46 -12.60 1.71
C GLY A 71 6.76 -12.08 0.30
N ALA A 72 7.55 -12.82 -0.49
CA ALA A 72 7.74 -12.50 -1.91
C ALA A 72 6.43 -12.50 -2.69
N PHE A 73 5.55 -13.48 -2.47
CA PHE A 73 4.23 -13.52 -3.11
C PHE A 73 3.33 -12.35 -2.66
N CYS A 74 3.29 -12.05 -1.37
CA CYS A 74 2.56 -10.90 -0.83
C CYS A 74 3.06 -9.58 -1.44
N LEU A 75 4.38 -9.40 -1.57
CA LEU A 75 4.96 -8.21 -2.18
C LEU A 75 4.56 -8.08 -3.66
N ILE A 76 4.56 -9.16 -4.43
CA ILE A 76 4.08 -9.14 -5.83
C ILE A 76 2.63 -8.65 -5.89
N GLN A 77 1.75 -9.20 -5.06
CA GLN A 77 0.33 -8.83 -5.06
C GLN A 77 0.14 -7.36 -4.68
N HIS A 78 0.87 -6.89 -3.67
CA HIS A 78 0.86 -5.49 -3.25
C HIS A 78 1.36 -4.55 -4.35
N LEU A 79 2.51 -4.84 -4.96
CA LEU A 79 3.06 -4.01 -6.04
C LEU A 79 2.15 -3.99 -7.27
N ARG A 80 1.52 -5.12 -7.61
CA ARG A 80 0.55 -5.19 -8.72
C ARG A 80 -0.68 -4.33 -8.47
N TRP A 81 -1.21 -4.34 -7.25
CA TRP A 81 -2.29 -3.45 -6.84
C TRP A 81 -1.86 -2.00 -6.94
N TRP A 82 -0.75 -1.62 -6.30
CA TRP A 82 -0.26 -0.25 -6.25
C TRP A 82 0.05 0.31 -7.66
N LEU A 83 0.73 -0.46 -8.51
CA LEU A 83 1.02 -0.08 -9.89
C LEU A 83 -0.24 0.10 -10.75
N ALA A 84 -1.33 -0.60 -10.43
CA ALA A 84 -2.60 -0.43 -11.14
C ALA A 84 -3.35 0.82 -10.65
N GLU A 85 -3.36 1.05 -9.33
CA GLU A 85 -4.05 2.17 -8.69
C GLU A 85 -3.37 3.51 -9.02
N GLU A 86 -2.04 3.56 -8.92
CA GLU A 86 -1.25 4.78 -9.09
C GLU A 86 -0.76 5.01 -10.52
N ALA A 87 -1.22 4.20 -11.49
CA ALA A 87 -0.88 4.38 -12.91
C ALA A 87 -1.13 5.80 -13.44
N PRO A 88 -2.24 6.49 -13.10
CA PRO A 88 -2.46 7.88 -13.53
C PRO A 88 -1.41 8.86 -13.00
N ASN A 89 -0.78 8.54 -11.87
CA ASN A 89 0.17 9.39 -11.17
C ASN A 89 1.63 8.96 -11.40
N ALA A 90 1.89 8.01 -12.30
CA ALA A 90 3.21 7.40 -12.52
C ALA A 90 4.36 8.41 -12.65
N GLY A 91 4.11 9.56 -13.30
CA GLY A 91 5.11 10.61 -13.48
C GLY A 91 5.57 11.30 -12.19
N ALA A 92 4.76 11.27 -11.13
CA ALA A 92 5.06 11.91 -9.86
C ALA A 92 6.05 11.10 -8.99
N TYR A 93 6.18 9.79 -9.25
CA TYR A 93 6.99 8.88 -8.43
C TYR A 93 8.47 8.80 -8.83
N GLY A 94 8.88 9.49 -9.90
CA GLY A 94 10.27 9.49 -10.38
C GLY A 94 10.83 8.08 -10.54
N ASP A 95 11.97 7.81 -9.92
CA ASP A 95 12.67 6.51 -10.00
C ASP A 95 11.94 5.38 -9.23
N ALA A 96 11.07 5.70 -8.26
CA ALA A 96 10.35 4.67 -7.51
C ALA A 96 9.43 3.85 -8.42
N TRP A 97 8.85 4.46 -9.46
CA TRP A 97 7.97 3.77 -10.40
C TRP A 97 8.67 2.68 -11.22
N PRO A 98 9.76 2.94 -11.96
CA PRO A 98 10.51 1.90 -12.66
C PRO A 98 11.12 0.87 -11.71
N ILE A 99 11.56 1.26 -10.50
CA ILE A 99 12.08 0.32 -9.49
C ILE A 99 10.99 -0.67 -9.05
N ALA A 100 9.78 -0.18 -8.75
CA ALA A 100 8.64 -1.02 -8.36
C ALA A 100 8.29 -2.04 -9.45
N ARG A 101 8.25 -1.61 -10.72
CA ARG A 101 8.00 -2.52 -11.86
C ARG A 101 9.10 -3.58 -12.01
N ALA A 102 10.37 -3.17 -11.93
CA ALA A 102 11.48 -4.11 -12.03
C ALA A 102 11.42 -5.15 -10.89
N ARG A 103 11.16 -4.68 -9.67
CA ARG A 103 11.08 -5.55 -8.49
C ARG A 103 9.92 -6.55 -8.56
N GLU A 104 8.75 -6.11 -9.03
CA GLU A 104 7.61 -7.01 -9.26
C GLU A 104 7.94 -8.08 -10.32
N ALA A 105 8.59 -7.68 -11.42
CA ALA A 105 8.97 -8.59 -12.49
C ALA A 105 10.01 -9.63 -12.02
N ASP A 106 11.03 -9.20 -11.28
CA ASP A 106 12.08 -10.07 -10.75
C ASP A 106 11.53 -11.11 -9.78
N LEU A 107 10.66 -10.67 -8.85
CA LEU A 107 10.00 -11.58 -7.91
C LEU A 107 9.05 -12.55 -8.63
N SER A 108 8.33 -12.08 -9.64
CA SER A 108 7.45 -12.94 -10.44
C SER A 108 8.22 -14.03 -11.18
N LYS A 109 9.37 -13.68 -11.76
CA LYS A 109 10.29 -14.64 -12.37
C LYS A 109 10.86 -15.61 -11.35
N PHE A 110 11.31 -15.12 -10.20
CA PHE A 110 11.83 -15.96 -9.10
C PHE A 110 10.81 -17.00 -8.63
N LEU A 111 9.52 -16.64 -8.56
CA LEU A 111 8.46 -17.53 -8.09
C LEU A 111 7.80 -18.38 -9.19
N GLY A 112 8.08 -18.10 -10.47
CA GLY A 112 7.38 -18.71 -11.61
C GLY A 112 5.91 -18.28 -11.72
N VAL A 113 5.58 -17.09 -11.21
CA VAL A 113 4.21 -16.52 -11.20
C VAL A 113 4.12 -15.30 -12.12
N GLU A 114 4.79 -15.39 -13.26
CA GLU A 114 4.83 -14.33 -14.27
C GLU A 114 3.42 -13.78 -14.48
N ARG A 115 3.33 -12.45 -14.40
CA ARG A 115 2.12 -11.74 -14.75
C ARG A 115 1.75 -12.19 -16.15
N ILE A 116 0.50 -12.59 -16.37
CA ILE A 116 -0.05 -12.75 -17.72
C ILE A 116 -0.23 -11.34 -18.29
N ASP A 117 0.89 -10.65 -18.49
CA ASP A 117 0.93 -9.52 -19.38
C ASP A 117 0.70 -10.13 -20.75
N ARG A 118 -0.39 -9.72 -21.38
CA ARG A 118 -0.56 -9.97 -22.81
C ARG A 118 0.59 -9.20 -23.47
N ARG A 119 1.75 -9.82 -23.60
CA ARG A 119 2.87 -9.32 -24.40
C ARG A 119 2.58 -9.72 -25.84
N PRO A 120 3.03 -8.94 -26.84
CA PRO A 120 2.86 -9.33 -28.21
C PRO A 120 3.49 -10.71 -28.42
N LEU A 121 2.68 -11.69 -28.78
CA LEU A 121 3.19 -13.01 -29.12
C LEU A 121 3.86 -12.89 -30.48
N VAL A 122 5.18 -13.03 -30.51
CA VAL A 122 5.91 -13.15 -31.78
C VAL A 122 5.71 -14.59 -32.24
N LEU A 123 4.90 -14.74 -33.28
CA LEU A 123 4.73 -16.05 -33.92
C LEU A 123 6.04 -16.43 -34.63
N PRO A 124 6.31 -17.75 -34.84
CA PRO A 124 7.44 -18.22 -35.64
C PRO A 124 7.49 -17.62 -37.06
N SER A 125 6.36 -17.10 -37.55
CA SER A 125 6.22 -16.40 -38.83
C SER A 125 6.73 -14.95 -38.83
N GLY A 126 7.27 -14.44 -37.71
CA GLY A 126 7.70 -13.06 -37.55
C GLY A 126 6.55 -12.05 -37.39
N ARG A 127 5.30 -12.52 -37.36
CA ARG A 127 4.13 -11.67 -37.13
C ARG A 127 3.98 -11.42 -35.63
N MET A 128 3.90 -10.15 -35.24
CA MET A 128 3.50 -9.76 -33.89
C MET A 128 1.97 -9.81 -33.79
N LEU A 129 1.45 -10.67 -32.92
CA LEU A 129 0.08 -10.51 -32.45
C LEU A 129 0.11 -9.49 -31.32
N ALA A 130 -0.16 -8.22 -31.66
CA ALA A 130 -0.36 -7.21 -30.64
C ALA A 130 -1.56 -7.61 -29.77
N PRO A 131 -1.45 -7.52 -28.44
CA PRO A 131 -2.58 -7.82 -27.60
C PRO A 131 -3.60 -6.71 -27.76
N VAL A 132 -4.86 -7.10 -27.96
CA VAL A 132 -5.99 -6.17 -27.95
C VAL A 132 -5.92 -5.41 -26.63
N ALA A 133 -5.60 -4.12 -26.73
CA ALA A 133 -5.69 -3.19 -25.63
C ALA A 133 -7.17 -3.06 -25.28
N GLU A 134 -7.65 -3.90 -24.37
CA GLU A 134 -8.83 -3.55 -23.61
C GLU A 134 -8.47 -2.29 -22.83
N GLN A 135 -8.86 -1.13 -23.35
CA GLN A 135 -9.01 0.08 -22.57
C GLN A 135 -10.07 -0.23 -21.51
N ARG A 136 -9.63 -0.78 -20.38
CA ARG A 136 -10.46 -0.82 -19.18
C ARG A 136 -10.74 0.64 -18.85
N PRO A 137 -12.00 1.08 -18.76
CA PRO A 137 -12.29 2.42 -18.28
C PRO A 137 -11.58 2.58 -16.93
N ALA A 138 -10.89 3.72 -16.76
CA ALA A 138 -10.23 4.04 -15.51
C ALA A 138 -11.24 3.83 -14.37
N PRO A 139 -10.88 3.16 -13.27
CA PRO A 139 -11.74 3.16 -12.10
C PRO A 139 -11.98 4.63 -11.72
N ILE A 140 -13.23 5.06 -11.81
CA ILE A 140 -13.64 6.35 -11.28
C ILE A 140 -13.27 6.30 -9.80
N ARG A 141 -12.48 7.28 -9.34
CA ARG A 141 -12.09 7.47 -7.94
C ARG A 141 -13.36 7.76 -7.11
N THR A 142 -14.14 6.73 -6.82
CA THR A 142 -15.41 6.78 -6.06
C THR A 142 -15.20 6.65 -4.55
N GLY A 143 -13.95 6.63 -4.09
CA GLY A 143 -13.60 6.35 -2.69
C GLY A 143 -14.13 7.38 -1.68
N SER A 144 -14.24 8.66 -2.04
CA SER A 144 -14.61 9.68 -1.03
C SER A 144 -16.07 9.60 -0.59
N ILE A 145 -16.99 9.22 -1.48
CA ILE A 145 -18.44 9.21 -1.17
C ILE A 145 -18.80 8.00 -0.30
N LEU A 146 -18.19 6.83 -0.56
CA LEU A 146 -18.41 5.63 0.25
C LEU A 146 -17.75 5.72 1.63
N ALA A 147 -16.57 6.33 1.74
CA ALA A 147 -15.93 6.56 3.03
C ALA A 147 -16.78 7.49 3.93
N THR A 148 -17.33 8.56 3.35
CA THR A 148 -18.21 9.50 4.07
C THR A 148 -19.52 8.84 4.54
N ALA A 149 -20.08 7.92 3.74
CA ALA A 149 -21.29 7.19 4.10
C ALA A 149 -21.08 6.20 5.25
N GLY A 150 -19.89 5.58 5.34
CA GLY A 150 -19.54 4.67 6.43
C GLY A 150 -19.41 5.36 7.80
N GLU A 151 -18.78 6.54 7.83
CA GLU A 151 -18.63 7.33 9.06
C GLU A 151 -19.97 7.81 9.61
N ALA A 152 -20.88 8.27 8.74
CA ALA A 152 -22.21 8.70 9.16
C ALA A 152 -23.04 7.56 9.77
N LEU A 153 -22.93 6.35 9.23
CA LEU A 153 -23.65 5.18 9.74
C LEU A 153 -23.13 4.77 11.14
N SER A 154 -21.81 4.80 11.33
CA SER A 154 -21.17 4.48 12.61
C SER A 154 -21.59 5.45 13.72
N ALA A 155 -21.56 6.76 13.42
CA ALA A 155 -22.01 7.78 14.36
C ALA A 155 -23.48 7.60 14.78
N LEU A 156 -24.35 7.22 13.82
CA LEU A 156 -25.78 7.02 14.07
C LEU A 156 -26.03 5.78 14.95
N ILE A 157 -25.27 4.70 14.76
CA ILE A 157 -25.34 3.49 15.60
C ILE A 157 -24.91 3.80 17.04
N ILE A 158 -23.84 4.58 17.25
CA ILE A 158 -23.37 4.95 18.59
C ILE A 158 -24.41 5.79 19.33
N VAL A 159 -24.99 6.80 18.66
CA VAL A 159 -26.02 7.67 19.25
C VAL A 159 -27.29 6.88 19.59
N ALA A 160 -27.78 6.04 18.66
CA ALA A 160 -28.96 5.23 18.88
C ALA A 160 -28.75 4.19 20.00
N GLY A 161 -27.57 3.54 20.03
CA GLY A 161 -27.21 2.60 21.08
C GLY A 161 -27.15 3.25 22.46
N GLY A 162 -26.53 4.43 22.58
CA GLY A 162 -26.46 5.19 23.83
C GLY A 162 -27.84 5.64 24.33
N ALA A 163 -28.72 6.10 23.43
CA ALA A 163 -30.08 6.50 23.79
C ALA A 163 -30.92 5.31 24.29
N CYS A 164 -30.83 4.14 23.63
CA CYS A 164 -31.52 2.93 24.08
C CYS A 164 -31.04 2.46 25.46
N LEU A 165 -29.73 2.43 25.70
CA LEU A 165 -29.17 2.02 27.00
C LEU A 165 -29.61 2.97 28.13
N THR A 166 -29.63 4.27 27.88
CA THR A 166 -30.09 5.27 28.86
C THR A 166 -31.58 5.13 29.16
N GLY A 167 -32.38 4.82 28.14
CA GLY A 167 -33.81 4.53 28.30
C GLY A 167 -34.06 3.27 29.13
N PHE A 168 -33.34 2.18 28.86
CA PHE A 168 -33.43 0.94 29.64
C PHE A 168 -32.99 1.13 31.10
N ALA A 169 -31.93 1.93 31.34
CA ALA A 169 -31.46 2.23 32.68
C ALA A 169 -32.47 3.07 33.51
N SER A 170 -33.38 3.79 32.85
CA SER A 170 -34.41 4.60 33.53
C SER A 170 -35.70 3.81 33.86
N LEU A 171 -35.77 2.54 33.44
CA LEU A 171 -36.91 1.64 33.65
C LEU A 171 -36.66 0.58 34.75
N LEU A 172 -35.43 0.52 35.28
CA LEU A 172 -35.02 -0.29 36.43
C LEU A 172 -35.01 0.56 37.70
#